data_AF-A0A148N7Z2-F1
#
_entry.id   AF-A0A148N7Z2-F1
#
_cell.length_a   1.000
_cell.length_b   1.000
_cell.length_c   1.000
_cell.angle_alpha   90.00
_cell.angle_beta   90.00
_cell.angle_gamma   90.00
#
_symmetry.space_group_name_H-M   'P 1'
#
loop_
_entity.id
_entity.type
_entity.pdbx_description
1 polymer ?
#
loop_
_entity_poly.entity_id
_entity_poly.type
_entity_poly.pdbx_seq_one_letter_code
_entity_poly.pdbx_strand_id
1 'polypeptide(L)'
;MIHVAVGVIRNHQGEILISKRHDHAHQGGLWEFPGGKVEPGETVETALKRELHEELGIQVAESTPLIQVRHRYDDRHVLLDVFEFNDYRGQPHGREGQPLAWVSPENLKSYPFPAADRPILSAIRLPRFYAVLESAPDPETYRQRLQNLLQNGIRLIYWRARNLPQPVYQALAVEFAKLAETANATLMLRDNLQSPYPNTGLHLTGTQLNTLKKRPPASPVAAACHTLEELRLADNLQLDFAVLSPIQPTTTHPNASPLGWDTAKQWLEQVNLPVFLMGGLQRPDLRRACHLGAQGVAGIRLFQDQAG
;
A
#
# COMPACT_ATOMS: atom_id res chain seq x y z
N MET A 1 17.55 -2.54 -19.63
CA MET A 1 16.46 -2.58 -18.63
C MET A 1 15.21 -3.03 -19.37
N ILE A 2 14.48 -4.00 -18.84
CA ILE A 2 13.20 -4.45 -19.38
C ILE A 2 12.12 -3.65 -18.65
N HIS A 3 11.22 -3.04 -19.40
CA HIS A 3 10.10 -2.29 -18.88
C HIS A 3 8.82 -3.08 -19.12
N VAL A 4 8.07 -3.35 -18.07
CA VAL A 4 6.86 -4.18 -18.10
C VAL A 4 5.70 -3.38 -17.51
N ALA A 5 4.58 -3.38 -18.21
CA ALA A 5 3.32 -2.87 -17.70
C ALA A 5 2.53 -4.02 -17.07
N VAL A 6 2.07 -3.86 -15.84
CA VAL A 6 1.42 -4.92 -15.06
C VAL A 6 0.03 -4.47 -14.60
N GLY A 7 -0.96 -5.34 -14.77
CA GLY A 7 -2.36 -5.09 -14.42
C GLY A 7 -2.81 -5.87 -13.19
N VAL A 8 -3.19 -5.16 -12.13
CA VAL A 8 -3.94 -5.71 -10.99
C VAL A 8 -5.42 -5.50 -11.25
N ILE A 9 -6.10 -6.57 -11.66
CA ILE A 9 -7.53 -6.52 -11.98
C ILE A 9 -8.32 -7.03 -10.78
N ARG A 10 -9.28 -6.23 -10.33
CA ARG A 10 -10.15 -6.57 -9.21
C ARG A 10 -11.59 -6.78 -9.69
N ASN A 11 -12.22 -7.88 -9.31
CA ASN A 11 -13.65 -8.12 -9.58
C ASN A 11 -14.55 -7.44 -8.53
N HIS A 12 -15.87 -7.53 -8.72
CA HIS A 12 -16.84 -6.96 -7.77
C HIS A 12 -16.84 -7.62 -6.39
N GLN A 13 -16.31 -8.84 -6.26
CA GLN A 13 -16.10 -9.53 -4.99
C GLN A 13 -14.80 -9.08 -4.27
N GLY A 14 -13.99 -8.24 -4.92
CA GLY A 14 -12.72 -7.76 -4.36
C GLY A 14 -11.55 -8.71 -4.58
N GLU A 15 -11.72 -9.79 -5.33
CA GLU A 15 -10.67 -10.76 -5.66
C GLU A 15 -9.79 -10.23 -6.81
N ILE A 16 -8.54 -10.67 -6.82
CA ILE A 16 -7.53 -10.28 -7.81
C ILE A 16 -7.37 -11.41 -8.83
N LEU A 17 -7.36 -11.04 -10.11
CA LEU A 17 -7.05 -11.98 -11.18
C LEU A 17 -5.55 -12.23 -11.26
N ILE A 18 -5.17 -13.50 -11.25
CA ILE A 18 -3.80 -13.96 -11.44
C ILE A 18 -3.76 -15.05 -12.51
N SER A 19 -2.65 -15.13 -13.25
CA SER A 19 -2.40 -16.16 -14.25
C SER A 19 -1.23 -17.03 -13.83
N LYS A 20 -1.24 -18.30 -14.25
CA LYS A 20 -0.11 -19.20 -14.03
C LYS A 20 0.76 -19.25 -15.28
N ARG A 21 2.06 -18.95 -15.13
CA ARG A 21 3.04 -19.08 -16.21
C ARG A 21 3.09 -20.52 -16.71
N HIS A 22 3.14 -20.67 -18.03
CA HIS A 22 3.47 -21.94 -18.66
C HIS A 22 4.80 -22.48 -18.11
N ASP A 23 4.89 -23.80 -17.91
CA ASP A 23 6.06 -24.42 -17.26
C ASP A 23 7.38 -24.16 -18.02
N HIS A 24 7.31 -23.91 -19.33
CA HIS A 24 8.46 -23.63 -20.19
C HIS A 24 8.86 -22.14 -20.25
N ALA A 25 8.10 -21.24 -19.62
CA ALA A 25 8.41 -19.81 -19.60
C ALA A 25 9.54 -19.48 -18.60
N HIS A 26 10.06 -18.23 -18.66
CA HIS A 26 11.00 -17.76 -17.65
C HIS A 26 10.34 -17.75 -16.27
N GLN A 27 10.91 -18.50 -15.31
CA GLN A 27 10.29 -18.79 -14.01
C GLN A 27 8.91 -19.48 -14.15
N GLY A 28 8.81 -20.46 -15.05
CA GLY A 28 7.60 -21.24 -15.30
C GLY A 28 7.03 -21.90 -14.03
N GLY A 29 5.71 -22.09 -14.01
CA GLY A 29 4.98 -22.66 -12.88
C GLY A 29 4.66 -21.68 -11.74
N LEU A 30 5.28 -20.49 -11.72
CA LEU A 30 4.91 -19.39 -10.83
C LEU A 30 3.61 -18.72 -11.29
N TRP A 31 2.94 -18.04 -10.35
CA TRP A 31 1.82 -17.15 -10.63
C TRP A 31 2.31 -15.74 -10.87
N GLU A 32 1.56 -14.98 -11.67
CA GLU A 32 1.86 -13.60 -12.00
C GLU A 32 0.58 -12.77 -12.14
N PHE A 33 0.79 -11.45 -12.16
CA PHE A 33 -0.24 -10.51 -12.58
C PHE A 33 -0.17 -10.35 -14.11
N PRO A 34 -1.33 -10.34 -14.81
CA PRO A 34 -1.38 -10.16 -16.26
C PRO A 34 -0.68 -8.88 -16.73
N GLY A 35 -0.08 -8.93 -17.92
CA GLY A 35 0.66 -7.80 -18.49
C GLY A 35 1.93 -8.23 -19.20
N GLY A 36 2.59 -7.27 -19.84
CA GLY A 36 3.71 -7.57 -20.73
C GLY A 36 4.64 -6.39 -20.96
N LYS A 37 5.54 -6.56 -21.92
CA LYS A 37 6.64 -5.62 -22.16
C LYS A 37 6.10 -4.35 -22.82
N VAL A 38 6.65 -3.22 -22.40
CA VAL A 38 6.44 -1.94 -23.09
C VAL A 38 7.34 -1.91 -24.33
N GLU A 39 6.73 -1.80 -25.51
CA GLU A 39 7.39 -1.71 -26.80
C GLU A 39 7.95 -0.30 -27.08
N PRO A 40 8.91 -0.16 -28.01
CA PRO A 40 9.42 1.16 -28.39
C PRO A 40 8.33 2.06 -28.98
N GLY A 41 8.10 3.20 -28.34
CA GLY A 41 7.18 4.23 -28.83
C GLY A 41 5.76 4.16 -28.28
N GLU A 42 5.42 3.16 -27.47
CA GLU A 42 4.13 3.11 -26.75
C GLU A 42 4.25 3.66 -25.32
N THR A 43 3.12 4.17 -24.79
CA THR A 43 3.02 4.51 -23.36
C THR A 43 2.77 3.25 -22.54
N VAL A 44 3.06 3.30 -21.24
CA VAL A 44 2.84 2.15 -20.35
C VAL A 44 1.36 1.74 -20.31
N GLU A 45 0.44 2.70 -20.30
CA GLU A 45 -1.00 2.43 -20.33
C GLU A 45 -1.44 1.84 -21.68
N THR A 46 -0.80 2.24 -22.78
CA THR A 46 -1.08 1.68 -24.12
C THR A 46 -0.62 0.23 -24.19
N ALA A 47 0.61 -0.06 -23.72
CA ALA A 47 1.14 -1.40 -23.60
C ALA A 47 0.18 -2.27 -22.78
N LEU A 48 -0.21 -1.80 -21.59
CA LEU A 48 -1.06 -2.57 -20.68
C LEU A 48 -2.43 -2.88 -21.29
N LYS A 49 -3.05 -1.93 -21.98
CA LYS A 49 -4.34 -2.15 -22.67
C LYS A 49 -4.22 -3.21 -23.77
N ARG A 50 -3.13 -3.19 -24.53
CA ARG A 50 -2.84 -4.20 -25.58
C ARG A 50 -2.64 -5.58 -24.95
N GLU A 51 -1.75 -5.68 -23.97
CA GLU A 51 -1.40 -6.95 -23.30
C GLU A 51 -2.64 -7.59 -22.63
N LEU A 52 -3.43 -6.82 -21.86
CA LEU A 52 -4.66 -7.36 -21.24
C LEU A 52 -5.70 -7.82 -22.28
N HIS A 53 -5.73 -7.21 -23.46
CA HIS A 53 -6.59 -7.67 -24.54
C HIS A 53 -6.06 -8.96 -25.18
N GLU A 54 -4.76 -9.05 -25.43
CA GLU A 54 -4.09 -10.19 -26.03
C GLU A 54 -4.16 -11.42 -25.11
N GLU A 55 -3.81 -11.26 -23.83
CA GLU A 55 -3.73 -12.37 -22.87
C GLU A 55 -5.09 -12.82 -22.31
N LEU A 56 -6.02 -11.88 -22.09
CA LEU A 56 -7.25 -12.13 -21.34
C LEU A 56 -8.54 -11.85 -22.11
N GLY A 57 -8.46 -11.13 -23.23
CA GLY A 57 -9.62 -10.73 -24.02
C GLY A 57 -10.45 -9.61 -23.38
N ILE A 58 -9.92 -8.88 -22.41
CA ILE A 58 -10.63 -7.78 -21.75
C ILE A 58 -10.19 -6.41 -22.26
N GLN A 59 -11.03 -5.40 -21.98
CA GLN A 59 -10.73 -4.00 -22.26
C GLN A 59 -10.89 -3.19 -20.98
N VAL A 60 -9.91 -2.36 -20.67
CA VAL A 60 -9.89 -1.51 -19.48
C VAL A 60 -10.04 -0.04 -19.88
N ALA A 61 -10.89 0.69 -19.15
CA ALA A 61 -11.18 2.09 -19.46
C ALA A 61 -10.16 3.02 -18.78
N GLU A 62 -10.24 3.09 -17.45
CA GLU A 62 -9.39 3.91 -16.59
C GLU A 62 -8.54 3.02 -15.67
N SER A 63 -7.33 3.49 -15.41
CA SER A 63 -6.33 2.80 -14.60
C SER A 63 -5.82 3.74 -13.53
N THR A 64 -5.55 3.24 -12.32
CA THR A 64 -4.86 4.03 -11.30
C THR A 64 -3.49 3.42 -11.03
N PRO A 65 -2.40 4.22 -11.02
CA PRO A 65 -1.09 3.71 -10.59
C PRO A 65 -1.19 3.10 -9.18
N LEU A 66 -0.67 1.88 -9.04
CA LEU A 66 -0.63 1.17 -7.77
C LEU A 66 0.75 1.30 -7.13
N ILE A 67 1.79 0.85 -7.84
CA ILE A 67 3.17 0.88 -7.38
C ILE A 67 4.12 0.73 -8.57
N GLN A 68 5.35 1.21 -8.42
CA GLN A 68 6.42 0.97 -9.38
C GLN A 68 7.52 0.16 -8.70
N VAL A 69 7.98 -0.92 -9.32
CA VAL A 69 8.99 -1.81 -8.75
C VAL A 69 10.20 -1.94 -9.66
N ARG A 70 11.37 -1.60 -9.13
CA ARG A 70 12.68 -1.82 -9.77
C ARG A 70 13.34 -3.05 -9.16
N HIS A 71 13.49 -4.10 -9.94
CA HIS A 71 14.13 -5.32 -9.50
C HIS A 71 15.34 -5.67 -10.36
N ARG A 72 16.42 -6.09 -9.71
CA ARG A 72 17.64 -6.57 -10.37
C ARG A 72 17.78 -8.07 -10.12
N TYR A 73 17.59 -8.83 -11.18
CA TYR A 73 18.01 -10.23 -11.25
C TYR A 73 19.49 -10.30 -11.66
N ASP A 74 20.10 -11.48 -11.53
CA ASP A 74 21.49 -11.70 -11.91
C ASP A 74 21.75 -11.42 -13.40
N ASP A 75 20.77 -11.71 -14.27
CA ASP A 75 20.86 -11.61 -15.72
C ASP A 75 20.19 -10.35 -16.32
N ARG A 76 19.32 -9.67 -15.57
CA ARG A 76 18.52 -8.55 -16.10
C ARG A 76 18.04 -7.58 -15.03
N HIS A 77 17.74 -6.35 -15.47
CA HIS A 77 17.07 -5.34 -14.64
C HIS A 77 15.65 -5.13 -15.19
N VAL A 78 14.67 -5.16 -14.31
CA VAL A 78 13.25 -5.03 -14.64
C VAL A 78 12.65 -3.82 -13.91
N LEU A 79 11.87 -3.04 -14.65
CA LEU A 79 10.98 -2.00 -14.14
C LEU A 79 9.54 -2.47 -14.37
N LEU A 80 8.79 -2.66 -13.28
CA LEU A 80 7.38 -2.97 -13.30
C LEU A 80 6.60 -1.70 -13.00
N ASP A 81 5.80 -1.23 -13.95
CA ASP A 81 4.80 -0.20 -13.71
C ASP A 81 3.45 -0.87 -13.53
N VAL A 82 2.93 -0.82 -12.30
CA VAL A 82 1.75 -1.58 -11.90
C VAL A 82 0.56 -0.65 -11.77
N PHE A 83 -0.54 -1.00 -12.44
CA PHE A 83 -1.80 -0.28 -12.38
C PHE A 83 -2.90 -1.16 -11.84
N GLU A 84 -3.83 -0.58 -11.08
CA GLU A 84 -5.05 -1.24 -10.67
C GLU A 84 -6.23 -0.88 -11.59
N PHE A 85 -7.12 -1.85 -11.78
CA PHE A 85 -8.35 -1.74 -12.55
C PHE A 85 -9.51 -2.32 -11.75
N ASN A 86 -10.55 -1.51 -11.56
CA ASN A 86 -11.78 -1.92 -10.88
C ASN A 86 -12.98 -2.00 -11.85
N ASP A 87 -12.80 -1.58 -13.11
CA ASP A 87 -13.82 -1.63 -14.16
C ASP A 87 -13.17 -2.07 -15.48
N TYR A 88 -13.77 -3.07 -16.11
CA TYR A 88 -13.32 -3.67 -17.36
C TYR A 88 -14.49 -4.30 -18.12
N ARG A 89 -14.35 -4.41 -19.44
CA ARG A 89 -15.31 -5.06 -20.33
C ARG A 89 -14.79 -6.41 -20.83
N GLY A 90 -15.70 -7.36 -20.98
CA GLY A 90 -15.40 -8.73 -21.38
C GLY A 90 -15.26 -9.67 -20.18
N GLN A 91 -15.16 -10.97 -20.46
CA GLN A 91 -14.92 -12.00 -19.45
C GLN A 91 -13.47 -12.49 -19.57
N PRO A 92 -12.63 -12.32 -18.54
CA PRO A 92 -11.25 -12.80 -18.57
C PRO A 92 -11.20 -14.30 -18.81
N HIS A 93 -10.39 -14.70 -19.78
CA HIS A 93 -10.05 -16.10 -20.06
C HIS A 93 -8.63 -16.16 -20.63
N GLY A 94 -7.88 -17.23 -20.33
CA GLY A 94 -6.51 -17.35 -20.83
C GLY A 94 -6.49 -17.60 -22.34
N ARG A 95 -6.27 -16.55 -23.12
CA ARG A 95 -6.20 -16.63 -24.59
C ARG A 95 -4.98 -17.40 -25.10
N GLU A 96 -3.98 -17.56 -24.25
CA GLU A 96 -2.76 -18.34 -24.52
C GLU A 96 -2.81 -19.73 -23.87
N GLY A 97 -3.99 -20.16 -23.39
CA GLY A 97 -4.18 -21.43 -22.69
C GLY A 97 -3.63 -21.46 -21.26
N GLN A 98 -3.28 -20.30 -20.69
CA GLN A 98 -2.80 -20.18 -19.33
C GLN A 98 -3.94 -20.31 -18.31
N PRO A 99 -3.76 -21.06 -17.21
CA PRO A 99 -4.72 -21.11 -16.12
C PRO A 99 -4.89 -19.75 -15.46
N LEU A 100 -6.13 -19.38 -15.13
CA LEU A 100 -6.47 -18.17 -14.38
C LEU A 100 -7.08 -18.52 -13.03
N ALA A 101 -6.90 -17.66 -12.04
CA ALA A 101 -7.58 -17.75 -10.76
C ALA A 101 -7.98 -16.36 -10.25
N TRP A 102 -9.18 -16.27 -9.67
CA TRP A 102 -9.59 -15.16 -8.82
C TRP A 102 -9.22 -15.49 -7.38
N VAL A 103 -8.45 -14.63 -6.73
CA VAL A 103 -7.91 -14.88 -5.39
C VAL A 103 -8.10 -13.65 -4.51
N SER A 104 -8.59 -13.84 -3.27
CA SER A 104 -8.67 -12.72 -2.33
C SER A 104 -7.28 -12.16 -1.99
N PRO A 105 -7.14 -10.84 -1.75
CA PRO A 105 -5.84 -10.22 -1.41
C PRO A 105 -5.08 -10.92 -0.28
N GLU A 106 -5.79 -11.45 0.71
CA GLU A 106 -5.27 -12.14 1.89
C GLU A 106 -4.68 -13.52 1.55
N ASN A 107 -5.21 -14.16 0.51
CA ASN A 107 -4.83 -15.51 0.08
C ASN A 107 -3.73 -15.52 -0.98
N LEU A 108 -3.42 -14.38 -1.62
CA LEU A 108 -2.36 -14.27 -2.63
C LEU A 108 -0.99 -14.76 -2.13
N LYS A 109 -0.69 -14.57 -0.84
CA LYS A 109 0.56 -15.06 -0.22
C LYS A 109 0.74 -16.59 -0.26
N SER A 110 -0.33 -17.33 -0.52
CA SER A 110 -0.31 -18.80 -0.63
C SER A 110 0.10 -19.28 -2.03
N TYR A 111 0.25 -18.35 -2.98
CA TYR A 111 0.65 -18.61 -4.35
C TYR A 111 2.13 -18.24 -4.53
N PRO A 112 2.91 -19.06 -5.26
CA PRO A 112 4.31 -18.75 -5.50
C PRO A 112 4.44 -17.67 -6.59
N PHE A 113 4.80 -16.46 -6.17
CA PHE A 113 5.11 -15.32 -7.05
C PHE A 113 6.62 -15.10 -7.18
N PRO A 114 7.07 -14.42 -8.25
CA PRO A 114 8.42 -13.88 -8.33
C PRO A 114 8.77 -12.96 -7.15
N ALA A 115 10.04 -12.91 -6.77
CA ALA A 115 10.49 -12.05 -5.67
C ALA A 115 10.20 -10.55 -5.91
N ALA A 116 10.18 -10.12 -7.18
CA ALA A 116 9.84 -8.76 -7.58
C ALA A 116 8.39 -8.37 -7.24
N ASP A 117 7.49 -9.33 -7.04
CA ASP A 117 6.06 -9.07 -6.86
C ASP A 117 5.68 -8.86 -5.39
N ARG A 118 6.58 -9.15 -4.44
CA ARG A 118 6.36 -8.94 -2.99
C ARG A 118 5.83 -7.55 -2.66
N PRO A 119 6.36 -6.44 -3.22
CA PRO A 119 5.84 -5.12 -2.93
C PRO A 119 4.46 -4.87 -3.55
N ILE A 120 4.15 -5.50 -4.69
CA ILE A 120 2.83 -5.47 -5.32
C ILE A 120 1.80 -6.14 -4.41
N LEU A 121 2.12 -7.33 -3.89
CA LEU A 121 1.28 -8.05 -2.92
C LEU A 121 0.99 -7.22 -1.67
N SER A 122 1.95 -6.40 -1.24
CA SER A 122 1.77 -5.47 -0.11
C SER A 122 0.84 -4.31 -0.51
N ALA A 123 1.07 -3.68 -1.67
CA ALA A 123 0.28 -2.56 -2.18
C ALA A 123 -1.21 -2.92 -2.38
N ILE A 124 -1.51 -4.10 -2.93
CA ILE A 124 -2.86 -4.60 -3.20
C ILE A 124 -3.75 -4.65 -1.95
N ARG A 125 -3.12 -4.91 -0.79
CA ARG A 125 -3.81 -5.05 0.51
C ARG A 125 -3.99 -3.71 1.23
N LEU A 126 -3.36 -2.64 0.75
CA LEU A 126 -3.40 -1.34 1.40
C LEU A 126 -4.47 -0.45 0.76
N PRO A 127 -5.30 0.24 1.56
CA PRO A 127 -6.20 1.24 1.04
C PRO A 127 -5.43 2.50 0.59
N ARG A 128 -6.15 3.45 0.00
CA ARG A 128 -5.59 4.73 -0.46
C ARG A 128 -5.51 5.80 0.65
N PHE A 129 -6.15 5.54 1.78
CA PHE A 129 -6.23 6.47 2.91
C PHE A 129 -5.72 5.83 4.20
N TYR A 130 -4.78 6.50 4.86
CA TYR A 130 -4.24 6.08 6.16
C TYR A 130 -4.50 7.16 7.24
N ALA A 131 -5.48 6.94 8.10
CA ALA A 131 -5.85 7.91 9.12
C ALA A 131 -4.96 7.82 10.35
N VAL A 132 -4.58 8.97 10.92
CA VAL A 132 -3.87 9.05 12.20
C VAL A 132 -4.85 9.49 13.28
N LEU A 133 -5.20 8.57 14.17
CA LEU A 133 -5.96 8.84 15.37
C LEU A 133 -5.03 9.42 16.45
N GLU A 134 -5.05 10.74 16.57
CA GLU A 134 -4.21 11.52 17.46
C GLU A 134 -4.65 11.48 18.93
N SER A 135 -3.88 12.16 19.79
CA SER A 135 -4.19 12.25 21.22
C SER A 135 -5.58 12.82 21.48
N ALA A 136 -6.30 12.18 22.40
CA ALA A 136 -7.62 12.60 22.86
C ALA A 136 -7.59 12.74 24.40
N PRO A 137 -8.44 13.59 24.99
CA PRO A 137 -8.40 13.87 26.44
C PRO A 137 -8.73 12.64 27.29
N ASP A 138 -9.54 11.72 26.78
CA ASP A 138 -10.04 10.56 27.52
C ASP A 138 -10.31 9.35 26.59
N PRO A 139 -10.44 8.13 27.15
CA PRO A 139 -10.76 6.91 26.40
C PRO A 139 -12.05 6.95 25.57
N GLU A 140 -13.08 7.66 26.03
CA GLU A 140 -14.38 7.71 25.35
C GLU A 140 -14.29 8.54 24.07
N THR A 141 -13.59 9.68 24.14
CA THR A 141 -13.28 10.48 22.95
C THR A 141 -12.50 9.68 21.91
N TYR A 142 -11.59 8.77 22.33
CA TYR A 142 -10.91 7.88 21.38
C TYR A 142 -11.88 6.91 20.69
N ARG A 143 -12.80 6.29 21.44
CA ARG A 143 -13.80 5.36 20.88
C ARG A 143 -14.65 6.04 19.83
N GLN A 144 -15.19 7.21 20.17
CA GLN A 144 -16.03 8.00 19.27
C GLN A 144 -15.30 8.37 17.98
N ARG A 145 -14.05 8.84 18.08
CA ARG A 145 -13.23 9.17 16.92
C ARG A 145 -12.90 7.95 16.06
N LEU A 146 -12.56 6.82 16.68
CA LEU A 146 -12.32 5.57 15.95
C LEU A 146 -13.57 5.10 15.21
N GLN A 147 -14.71 5.05 15.89
CA GLN A 147 -16.00 4.67 15.29
C GLN A 147 -16.37 5.57 14.13
N ASN A 148 -16.17 6.88 14.28
CA ASN A 148 -16.42 7.85 13.21
C ASN A 148 -15.52 7.57 11.97
N LEU A 149 -14.22 7.31 12.16
CA LEU A 149 -13.32 6.94 11.06
C LEU A 149 -13.81 5.69 10.33
N LEU A 150 -14.20 4.65 11.08
CA LEU A 150 -14.69 3.39 10.52
C LEU A 150 -16.01 3.56 9.76
N GLN A 151 -16.96 4.31 10.32
CA GLN A 151 -18.24 4.64 9.67
C GLN A 151 -18.03 5.43 8.37
N ASN A 152 -17.02 6.31 8.34
CA ASN A 152 -16.64 7.08 7.16
C ASN A 152 -15.78 6.30 6.15
N GLY A 153 -15.76 4.97 6.23
CA GLY A 153 -15.12 4.12 5.23
C GLY A 153 -13.59 4.01 5.36
N ILE A 154 -12.97 4.53 6.42
CA ILE A 154 -11.52 4.37 6.61
C ILE A 154 -11.21 2.94 7.05
N ARG A 155 -10.22 2.33 6.40
CA ARG A 155 -9.84 0.92 6.59
C ARG A 155 -8.38 0.71 7.00
N LEU A 156 -7.60 1.78 7.14
CA LEU A 156 -6.25 1.72 7.70
C LEU A 156 -6.07 2.92 8.65
N ILE A 157 -5.81 2.62 9.93
CA ILE A 157 -5.83 3.62 11.00
C ILE A 157 -4.60 3.42 11.90
N TYR A 158 -3.84 4.48 12.13
CA TYR A 158 -2.79 4.54 13.14
C TYR A 158 -3.32 5.11 14.44
N TRP A 159 -3.33 4.32 15.50
CA TRP A 159 -3.63 4.82 16.83
C TRP A 159 -2.34 5.23 17.57
N ARG A 160 -2.04 6.53 17.52
CA ARG A 160 -0.78 7.09 18.03
C ARG A 160 -0.75 7.27 19.56
N ALA A 161 -1.92 7.36 20.20
CA ALA A 161 -2.18 7.68 21.61
C ALA A 161 -0.96 7.89 22.53
N ARG A 162 -0.37 9.08 22.50
CA ARG A 162 0.87 9.37 23.25
C ARG A 162 0.65 9.65 24.74
N ASN A 163 -0.56 10.06 25.11
CA ASN A 163 -0.91 10.57 26.43
C ASN A 163 -1.53 9.53 27.37
N LEU A 164 -1.77 8.30 26.89
CA LEU A 164 -2.34 7.24 27.73
C LEU A 164 -1.26 6.51 28.53
N PRO A 165 -1.48 6.23 29.82
CA PRO A 165 -0.67 5.29 30.59
C PRO A 165 -0.66 3.90 29.95
N GLN A 166 0.45 3.18 30.07
CA GLN A 166 0.64 1.89 29.38
C GLN A 166 -0.45 0.84 29.68
N PRO A 167 -0.90 0.63 30.93
CA PRO A 167 -1.94 -0.35 31.22
C PRO A 167 -3.28 -0.01 30.54
N VAL A 168 -3.63 1.27 30.50
CA VAL A 168 -4.85 1.76 29.85
C VAL A 168 -4.75 1.59 28.33
N TYR A 169 -3.59 1.94 27.75
CA TYR A 169 -3.33 1.76 26.32
C TYR A 169 -3.48 0.28 25.90
N GLN A 170 -2.90 -0.65 26.66
CA GLN A 170 -2.97 -2.09 26.35
C GLN A 170 -4.40 -2.63 26.41
N ALA A 171 -5.18 -2.26 27.42
CA ALA A 171 -6.58 -2.69 27.54
C ALA A 171 -7.42 -2.19 26.35
N LEU A 172 -7.27 -0.91 25.99
CA LEU A 172 -7.97 -0.29 24.87
C LEU A 172 -7.48 -0.80 23.50
N ALA A 173 -6.21 -1.20 23.37
CA ALA A 173 -5.67 -1.73 22.12
C ALA A 173 -6.42 -2.99 21.67
N VAL A 174 -6.72 -3.90 22.60
CA VAL A 174 -7.50 -5.13 22.32
C VAL A 174 -8.93 -4.78 21.91
N GLU A 175 -9.56 -3.82 22.60
CA GLU A 175 -10.90 -3.33 22.26
C GLU A 175 -10.93 -2.71 20.86
N PHE A 176 -9.96 -1.84 20.54
CA PHE A 176 -9.91 -1.12 19.27
C PHE A 176 -9.57 -2.04 18.11
N ALA A 177 -8.72 -3.04 18.35
CA ALA A 177 -8.42 -4.08 17.37
C ALA A 177 -9.68 -4.88 17.02
N LYS A 178 -10.53 -5.20 18.01
CA LYS A 178 -11.84 -5.84 17.78
C LYS A 178 -12.76 -4.97 16.91
N LEU A 179 -12.85 -3.67 17.24
CA LEU A 179 -13.69 -2.73 16.50
C LEU A 179 -13.21 -2.59 15.04
N ALA A 180 -11.90 -2.48 14.83
CA ALA A 180 -11.30 -2.42 13.50
C ALA A 180 -11.57 -3.70 12.71
N GLU A 181 -11.34 -4.87 13.31
CA GLU A 181 -11.59 -6.18 12.67
C GLU A 181 -13.06 -6.32 12.23
N THR A 182 -14.00 -5.94 13.09
CA THR A 182 -15.45 -5.99 12.79
C THR A 182 -15.81 -5.11 11.58
N ALA A 183 -15.06 -4.02 11.37
CA ALA A 183 -15.22 -3.11 10.25
C ALA A 183 -14.31 -3.46 9.03
N ASN A 184 -13.65 -4.63 9.05
CA ASN A 184 -12.66 -5.04 8.07
C ASN A 184 -11.54 -3.99 7.85
N ALA A 185 -11.07 -3.40 8.94
CA ALA A 185 -10.05 -2.37 8.97
C ALA A 185 -8.79 -2.87 9.67
N THR A 186 -7.64 -2.34 9.25
CA THR A 186 -6.35 -2.56 9.89
C THR A 186 -6.07 -1.45 10.91
N LEU A 187 -5.74 -1.85 12.15
CA LEU A 187 -5.32 -0.96 13.21
C LEU A 187 -3.80 -1.07 13.42
N MET A 188 -3.09 0.05 13.25
CA MET A 188 -1.66 0.16 13.54
C MET A 188 -1.46 0.72 14.95
N LEU A 189 -0.61 0.07 15.73
CA LEU A 189 -0.28 0.43 17.10
C LEU A 189 1.13 1.02 17.20
N ARG A 190 1.39 1.83 18.22
CA ARG A 190 2.74 2.39 18.47
C ARG A 190 3.70 1.36 19.07
N ASP A 191 3.15 0.37 19.75
CA ASP A 191 3.86 -0.68 20.47
C ASP A 191 3.59 -2.02 19.81
N ASN A 192 4.56 -2.94 19.88
CA ASN A 192 4.39 -4.30 19.40
C ASN A 192 3.59 -5.12 20.41
N LEU A 193 2.28 -4.84 20.49
CA LEU A 193 1.36 -5.57 21.35
C LEU A 193 0.85 -6.81 20.62
N GLN A 194 0.85 -7.94 21.32
CA GLN A 194 0.15 -9.12 20.83
C GLN A 194 -1.35 -8.84 20.81
N SER A 195 -1.97 -9.06 19.66
CA SER A 195 -3.40 -8.93 19.46
C SER A 195 -3.94 -10.27 18.94
N PRO A 196 -5.09 -10.75 19.44
CA PRO A 196 -5.76 -11.92 18.86
C PRO A 196 -6.37 -11.62 17.48
N TYR A 197 -6.41 -10.35 17.07
CA TYR A 197 -7.00 -9.92 15.80
C TYR A 197 -5.91 -9.77 14.72
N PRO A 198 -6.04 -10.46 13.58
CA PRO A 198 -4.98 -10.58 12.56
C PRO A 198 -4.65 -9.25 11.89
N ASN A 199 -5.59 -8.29 11.82
CA ASN A 199 -5.37 -6.98 11.20
C ASN A 199 -4.88 -5.93 12.20
N THR A 200 -4.01 -6.33 13.13
CA THR A 200 -3.36 -5.42 14.10
C THR A 200 -1.87 -5.34 13.82
N GLY A 201 -1.41 -4.19 13.33
CA GLY A 201 -0.03 -3.96 12.93
C GLY A 201 0.76 -3.05 13.86
N LEU A 202 2.04 -2.86 13.54
CA LEU A 202 2.98 -2.01 14.25
C LEU A 202 3.39 -0.81 13.38
N HIS A 203 3.32 0.40 13.93
CA HIS A 203 3.85 1.60 13.29
C HIS A 203 5.01 2.18 14.10
N LEU A 204 6.20 2.09 13.52
CA LEU A 204 7.46 2.57 14.09
C LEU A 204 7.63 4.07 13.87
N THR A 205 8.22 4.75 14.83
CA THR A 205 8.81 6.08 14.60
C THR A 205 10.12 5.96 13.81
N GLY A 206 10.57 7.04 13.16
CA GLY A 206 11.89 7.07 12.51
C GLY A 206 13.03 6.72 13.46
N THR A 207 12.97 7.20 14.71
CA THR A 207 13.94 6.82 15.75
C THR A 207 13.95 5.32 16.04
N GLN A 208 12.78 4.68 16.15
CA GLN A 208 12.71 3.23 16.34
C GLN A 208 13.26 2.49 15.11
N LEU A 209 12.86 2.90 13.91
CA LEU A 209 13.33 2.32 12.65
C LEU A 209 14.86 2.31 12.57
N ASN A 210 15.51 3.44 12.87
CA ASN A 210 16.97 3.60 12.81
C ASN A 210 17.74 2.72 13.81
N THR A 211 17.07 2.14 14.81
CA THR A 211 17.70 1.19 15.74
C THR A 211 17.55 -0.27 15.32
N LEU A 212 16.70 -0.56 14.32
CA LEU A 212 16.43 -1.92 13.89
C LEU A 212 17.54 -2.50 13.03
N LYS A 213 17.89 -3.76 13.33
CA LYS A 213 18.78 -4.58 12.50
C LYS A 213 18.03 -5.59 11.64
N LYS A 214 16.79 -5.90 12.01
CA LYS A 214 15.91 -6.87 11.34
C LYS A 214 14.46 -6.45 11.50
N ARG A 215 13.61 -6.94 10.60
CA ARG A 215 12.17 -6.72 10.64
C ARG A 215 11.57 -7.21 11.98
N PRO A 216 10.70 -6.42 12.64
CA PRO A 216 9.95 -6.88 13.81
C PRO A 216 9.01 -8.05 13.46
N PRO A 217 8.76 -8.99 14.39
CA PRO A 217 7.85 -10.12 14.17
C PRO A 217 6.39 -9.69 14.33
N ALA A 218 5.95 -8.77 13.47
CA ALA A 218 4.57 -8.29 13.37
C ALA A 218 4.17 -8.20 11.90
N SER A 219 2.86 -8.14 11.63
CA SER A 219 2.33 -7.90 10.30
C SER A 219 0.94 -7.27 10.40
N PRO A 220 0.67 -6.14 9.71
CA PRO A 220 1.66 -5.35 8.97
C PRO A 220 2.62 -4.57 9.90
N VAL A 221 3.76 -4.15 9.36
CA VAL A 221 4.73 -3.24 9.99
C VAL A 221 4.95 -2.06 9.07
N ALA A 222 4.82 -0.87 9.62
CA ALA A 222 5.08 0.39 8.94
C ALA A 222 6.05 1.26 9.73
N ALA A 223 6.61 2.27 9.06
CA ALA A 223 7.44 3.27 9.72
C ALA A 223 7.14 4.69 9.21
N ALA A 224 7.25 5.66 10.11
CA ALA A 224 7.38 7.06 9.73
C ALA A 224 8.81 7.33 9.25
N CYS A 225 8.93 7.91 8.06
CA CYS A 225 10.19 8.29 7.44
C CYS A 225 10.19 9.79 7.10
N HIS A 226 11.33 10.42 7.34
CA HIS A 226 11.60 11.84 7.12
C HIS A 226 12.81 12.07 6.21
N THR A 227 13.56 11.01 5.91
CA THR A 227 14.76 11.02 5.06
C THR A 227 14.72 9.89 4.03
N LEU A 228 15.52 10.00 2.97
CA LEU A 228 15.66 8.94 1.97
C LEU A 228 16.33 7.70 2.57
N GLU A 229 17.25 7.88 3.51
CA GLU A 229 17.94 6.82 4.23
C GLU A 229 16.95 5.97 5.04
N GLU A 230 15.99 6.60 5.71
CA GLU A 230 14.93 5.90 6.43
C GLU A 230 13.99 5.14 5.48
N LEU A 231 13.61 5.72 4.33
CA LEU A 231 12.83 5.00 3.32
C LEU A 231 13.57 3.75 2.81
N ARG A 232 14.86 3.90 2.47
CA ARG A 232 15.71 2.78 2.03
C ARG A 232 15.87 1.73 3.12
N LEU A 233 16.02 2.16 4.38
CA LEU A 233 16.09 1.24 5.51
C LEU A 233 14.78 0.46 5.69
N ALA A 234 13.62 1.13 5.59
CA ALA A 234 12.32 0.47 5.63
C ALA A 234 12.14 -0.55 4.48
N ASP A 235 12.58 -0.20 3.27
CA ASP A 235 12.55 -1.11 2.12
C ASP A 235 13.46 -2.33 2.31
N ASN A 236 14.70 -2.09 2.76
CA ASN A 236 15.70 -3.13 3.03
C ASN A 236 15.27 -4.08 4.16
N LEU A 237 14.60 -3.56 5.19
CA LEU A 237 13.98 -4.35 6.25
C LEU A 237 12.66 -5.00 5.80
N GLN A 238 12.25 -4.78 4.55
CA GLN A 238 11.05 -5.34 3.94
C GLN A 238 9.79 -5.03 4.76
N LEU A 239 9.66 -3.78 5.25
CA LEU A 239 8.42 -3.33 5.88
C LEU A 239 7.24 -3.41 4.90
N ASP A 240 6.00 -3.48 5.40
CA ASP A 240 4.82 -3.57 4.53
C ASP A 240 4.53 -2.24 3.84
N PHE A 241 4.82 -1.12 4.50
CA PHE A 241 4.75 0.22 3.92
C PHE A 241 5.51 1.26 4.76
N ALA A 242 5.69 2.46 4.22
CA ALA A 242 6.21 3.61 4.94
C ALA A 242 5.28 4.83 4.85
N VAL A 243 5.52 5.83 5.70
CA VAL A 243 4.88 7.15 5.64
C VAL A 243 5.94 8.21 5.48
N LEU A 244 5.96 8.90 4.34
CA LEU A 244 6.89 9.99 4.06
C LEU A 244 6.26 11.34 4.43
N SER A 245 6.94 12.11 5.28
CA SER A 245 6.42 13.40 5.75
C SER A 245 7.51 14.36 6.25
N PRO A 246 7.26 15.69 6.31
CA PRO A 246 6.09 16.38 5.75
C PRO A 246 6.27 16.71 4.25
N ILE A 247 5.21 16.56 3.45
CA ILE A 247 5.24 16.94 2.02
C ILE A 247 4.98 18.42 1.80
N GLN A 248 4.01 18.98 2.52
CA GLN A 248 3.65 20.39 2.50
C GLN A 248 3.70 20.97 3.93
N PRO A 249 3.73 22.31 4.09
CA PRO A 249 3.65 22.94 5.40
C PRO A 249 2.46 22.41 6.21
N THR A 250 2.69 22.13 7.49
CA THR A 250 1.67 21.57 8.37
C THR A 250 1.64 22.29 9.70
N THR A 251 0.44 22.58 10.19
CA THR A 251 0.25 23.19 11.52
C THR A 251 0.61 22.23 12.67
N THR A 252 0.70 20.91 12.42
CA THR A 252 1.15 19.94 13.43
C THR A 252 2.65 20.06 13.70
N HIS A 253 3.43 20.50 12.70
CA HIS A 253 4.88 20.69 12.78
C HIS A 253 5.29 21.93 11.96
N PRO A 254 5.00 23.16 12.44
CA PRO A 254 5.15 24.39 11.64
C PRO A 254 6.61 24.74 11.33
N ASN A 255 7.56 24.22 12.11
CA ASN A 255 9.00 24.48 11.94
C ASN A 255 9.69 23.46 11.02
N ALA A 256 8.98 22.44 10.54
CA ALA A 256 9.57 21.44 9.66
C ALA A 256 9.61 21.95 8.22
N SER A 257 10.78 21.90 7.58
CA SER A 257 10.91 22.21 6.15
C SER A 257 10.18 21.15 5.33
N PRO A 258 9.18 21.51 4.53
CA PRO A 258 8.47 20.56 3.69
C PRO A 258 9.38 20.00 2.59
N LEU A 259 9.23 18.71 2.29
CA LEU A 259 10.01 18.02 1.27
C LEU A 259 9.66 18.50 -0.15
N GLY A 260 8.38 18.84 -0.37
CA GLY A 260 7.84 19.16 -1.69
C GLY A 260 7.55 17.93 -2.54
N TRP A 261 6.71 18.12 -3.55
CA TRP A 261 6.23 17.04 -4.43
C TRP A 261 7.32 16.46 -5.34
N ASP A 262 8.23 17.29 -5.84
CA ASP A 262 9.26 16.86 -6.79
C ASP A 262 10.32 15.98 -6.09
N THR A 263 10.79 16.40 -4.92
CA THR A 263 11.70 15.59 -4.10
C THR A 263 11.04 14.30 -3.63
N ALA A 264 9.75 14.35 -3.25
CA ALA A 264 9.00 13.15 -2.90
C ALA A 264 8.96 12.14 -4.06
N LYS A 265 8.68 12.59 -5.29
CA LYS A 265 8.72 11.75 -6.49
C LYS A 265 10.10 11.09 -6.67
N GLN A 266 11.17 11.88 -6.62
CA GLN A 266 12.53 11.37 -6.75
C GLN A 266 12.88 10.31 -5.70
N TRP A 267 12.35 10.44 -4.48
CA TRP A 267 12.58 9.48 -3.41
C TRP A 267 11.75 8.21 -3.55
N LEU A 268 10.50 8.33 -4.01
CA LEU A 268 9.64 7.18 -4.30
C LEU A 268 10.25 6.28 -5.38
N GLU A 269 10.91 6.87 -6.39
CA GLU A 269 11.60 6.11 -7.45
C GLU A 269 12.81 5.29 -6.94
N GLN A 270 13.26 5.52 -5.70
CA GLN A 270 14.44 4.90 -5.10
C GLN A 270 14.12 3.72 -4.17
N VAL A 271 12.84 3.42 -3.96
CA VAL A 271 12.37 2.34 -3.10
C VAL A 271 11.23 1.58 -3.77
N ASN A 272 11.05 0.32 -3.37
CA ASN A 272 10.02 -0.55 -3.92
C ASN A 272 8.83 -0.76 -2.99
N LEU A 273 8.92 -0.42 -1.70
CA LEU A 273 7.80 -0.58 -0.77
C LEU A 273 6.69 0.47 -1.00
N PRO A 274 5.42 0.16 -0.69
CA PRO A 274 4.35 1.13 -0.69
C PRO A 274 4.63 2.30 0.26
N VAL A 275 4.39 3.55 -0.18
CA VAL A 275 4.60 4.74 0.65
C VAL A 275 3.36 5.62 0.66
N PHE A 276 2.87 5.96 1.84
CA PHE A 276 1.86 7.02 2.01
C PHE A 276 2.54 8.37 2.17
N LEU A 277 2.00 9.40 1.52
CA LEU A 277 2.43 10.78 1.70
C LEU A 277 1.64 11.45 2.82
N MET A 278 2.30 12.22 3.67
CA MET A 278 1.66 12.92 4.79
C MET A 278 2.26 14.31 5.04
N GLY A 279 1.45 15.20 5.62
CA GLY A 279 1.85 16.54 6.04
C GLY A 279 1.34 17.60 5.08
N GLY A 280 0.33 18.36 5.53
CA GLY A 280 -0.28 19.46 4.76
C GLY A 280 -1.15 19.02 3.57
N LEU A 281 -1.46 17.72 3.43
CA LEU A 281 -2.26 17.18 2.33
C LEU A 281 -3.75 17.16 2.63
N GLN A 282 -4.57 17.23 1.58
CA GLN A 282 -6.03 17.13 1.60
C GLN A 282 -6.53 15.96 0.72
N ARG A 283 -7.81 15.58 0.84
CA ARG A 283 -8.38 14.47 0.05
C ARG A 283 -8.18 14.61 -1.47
N PRO A 284 -8.33 15.81 -2.08
CA PRO A 284 -8.08 15.99 -3.51
C PRO A 284 -6.64 15.69 -3.96
N ASP A 285 -5.67 15.77 -3.06
CA ASP A 285 -4.26 15.48 -3.35
C ASP A 285 -4.01 13.98 -3.63
N LEU A 286 -4.95 13.09 -3.31
CA LEU A 286 -4.80 11.65 -3.53
C LEU A 286 -4.44 11.33 -4.98
N ARG A 287 -5.13 11.92 -5.95
CA ARG A 287 -4.84 11.67 -7.37
C ARG A 287 -3.40 12.04 -7.71
N ARG A 288 -2.93 13.19 -7.24
CA ARG A 288 -1.55 13.62 -7.45
C ARG A 288 -0.55 12.67 -6.78
N ALA A 289 -0.83 12.25 -5.54
CA ALA A 289 0.03 11.31 -4.82
C ALA A 289 0.19 9.99 -5.58
N CYS A 290 -0.91 9.37 -6.05
CA CYS A 290 -0.85 8.12 -6.80
C CYS A 290 -0.07 8.26 -8.11
N HIS A 291 -0.28 9.35 -8.87
CA HIS A 291 0.46 9.58 -10.12
C HIS A 291 1.97 9.78 -9.93
N LEU A 292 2.41 10.14 -8.72
CA LEU A 292 3.83 10.24 -8.38
C LEU A 292 4.43 8.92 -7.88
N GLY A 293 3.62 7.85 -7.77
CA GLY A 293 4.04 6.53 -7.30
C GLY A 293 3.77 6.27 -5.81
N ALA A 294 3.02 7.13 -5.12
CA ALA A 294 2.63 6.86 -3.73
C ALA A 294 1.45 5.87 -3.66
N GLN A 295 1.41 5.08 -2.57
CA GLN A 295 0.26 4.24 -2.25
C GLN A 295 -1.01 5.07 -2.03
N GLY A 296 -0.86 6.24 -1.41
CA GLY A 296 -1.97 7.12 -1.10
C GLY A 296 -1.57 8.24 -0.15
N VAL A 297 -2.55 8.78 0.57
CA VAL A 297 -2.34 9.89 1.50
C VAL A 297 -2.68 9.49 2.93
N ALA A 298 -1.88 9.99 3.87
CA ALA A 298 -2.10 9.84 5.30
C ALA A 298 -2.29 11.19 5.98
N GLY A 299 -3.00 11.21 7.11
CA GLY A 299 -3.22 12.45 7.84
C GLY A 299 -4.16 12.31 9.03
N ILE A 300 -4.27 13.41 9.78
CA ILE A 300 -5.20 13.55 10.92
C ILE A 300 -6.46 14.26 10.41
N ARG A 301 -6.30 15.53 10.02
CA ARG A 301 -7.39 16.41 9.60
C ARG A 301 -8.00 16.07 8.25
N LEU A 302 -7.32 15.26 7.43
CA LEU A 302 -7.86 14.75 6.16
C LEU A 302 -9.16 13.95 6.36
N PHE A 303 -9.41 13.50 7.58
CA PHE A 303 -10.54 12.68 7.99
C PHE A 303 -11.41 13.36 9.06
N GLN A 304 -11.08 14.58 9.48
CA GLN A 304 -11.90 15.42 10.33
C GLN A 304 -12.57 16.42 9.39
N ASP A 305 -13.81 16.14 8.98
CA ASP A 305 -14.81 17.06 8.40
C ASP A 305 -15.76 16.27 7.46
N GLN A 306 -16.88 15.82 8.03
CA GLN A 306 -18.18 15.72 7.35
C GLN A 306 -19.25 16.32 8.28
N ALA A 307 -19.02 17.55 8.72
CA ALA A 307 -20.07 18.42 9.23
C ALA A 307 -20.18 19.58 8.24
N GLY A 308 -21.02 19.39 7.23
CA GLY A 308 -21.29 20.34 6.15
C GLY A 308 -22.27 19.74 5.18
#